data_AF-A0A357FZJ5-F1
#
_entry.id   AF-A0A357FZJ5-F1
#
_cell.length_a   1.000
_cell.length_b   1.000
_cell.length_c   1.000
_cell.angle_alpha   90.00
_cell.angle_beta   90.00
_cell.angle_gamma   90.00
#
_symmetry.space_group_name_H-M   'P 1'
#
loop_
_entity.id
_entity.type
_entity.pdbx_description
1 polymer ?
#
loop_
_entity_poly.entity_id
_entity_poly.type
_entity_poly.pdbx_seq_one_letter_code
_entity_poly.pdbx_strand_id
1 'polypeptide(L)'
;ILRDYPVSMASLSRRKPSDPRFAERFEMYVCGVELCNAFGELTDAAEQRKRFKEEMDIKQELYGERYPVDEDFLNALEHGLPE
;
A
#
# COMPACT_ATOMS: atom_id res chain seq x y z
N ILE A 1 2.25 -18.19 8.12
CA ILE A 1 1.70 -17.11 7.29
C ILE A 1 1.03 -16.13 8.24
N LEU A 2 1.47 -14.87 8.22
CA LEU A 2 0.85 -13.77 8.95
C LEU A 2 -0.06 -13.02 7.96
N ARG A 3 -1.26 -12.62 8.38
CA ARG A 3 -2.30 -12.02 7.53
C ARG A 3 -2.91 -10.80 8.20
N ASP A 4 -3.63 -10.00 7.43
CA ASP A 4 -4.43 -8.85 7.88
C ASP A 4 -3.56 -7.77 8.56
N TYR A 5 -2.71 -7.13 7.78
CA TYR A 5 -1.84 -6.06 8.26
C TYR A 5 -2.65 -4.78 8.49
N PRO A 6 -2.33 -3.97 9.52
CA PRO A 6 -2.95 -2.66 9.69
C PRO A 6 -2.80 -1.81 8.42
N VAL A 7 -3.82 -1.03 8.07
CA VAL A 7 -3.80 -0.18 6.86
C VAL A 7 -2.62 0.79 6.87
N SER A 8 -2.19 1.27 8.04
CA SER A 8 -1.02 2.13 8.20
C SER A 8 0.31 1.50 7.76
N MET A 9 0.35 0.17 7.60
CA MET A 9 1.53 -0.55 7.12
C MET A 9 1.35 -1.09 5.69
N ALA A 10 0.29 -0.71 4.97
CA ALA A 10 -0.15 -1.42 3.77
C ALA A 10 -0.48 -0.44 2.62
N SER A 11 0.49 0.37 2.22
CA SER A 11 0.28 1.51 1.32
C SER A 11 -0.29 1.13 -0.06
N LEU A 12 0.16 0.02 -0.63
CA LEU A 12 -0.31 -0.49 -1.92
C LEU A 12 -1.43 -1.52 -1.81
N SER A 13 -1.83 -1.90 -0.60
CA SER A 13 -2.79 -2.99 -0.40
C SER A 13 -4.22 -2.46 -0.26
N ARG A 14 -5.15 -3.15 -0.92
CA ARG A 14 -6.59 -2.93 -0.78
C ARG A 14 -7.02 -3.13 0.67
N ARG A 15 -7.92 -2.27 1.15
CA ARG A 15 -8.51 -2.43 2.49
C ARG A 15 -9.35 -3.69 2.52
N LYS A 16 -9.32 -4.41 3.65
CA LYS A 16 -10.12 -5.61 3.84
C LYS A 16 -11.61 -5.24 3.89
N PRO A 17 -12.47 -5.77 3.00
CA PRO A 17 -13.88 -5.40 2.95
C PRO A 17 -14.65 -5.67 4.25
N SER A 18 -14.26 -6.73 4.98
CA SER A 18 -14.91 -7.11 6.23
C SER A 18 -14.46 -6.30 7.45
N ASP A 19 -13.27 -5.68 7.41
CA ASP A 19 -12.73 -4.85 8.49
C ASP A 19 -11.73 -3.82 7.94
N PRO A 20 -12.18 -2.59 7.65
CA PRO A 20 -11.36 -1.56 7.02
C PRO A 20 -10.16 -1.07 7.84
N ARG A 21 -9.99 -1.53 9.09
CA ARG A 21 -8.79 -1.26 9.89
C ARG A 21 -7.57 -2.04 9.38
N PHE A 22 -7.82 -3.12 8.64
CA PHE A 22 -6.82 -4.00 8.06
C PHE A 22 -6.83 -3.94 6.53
N ALA A 23 -5.74 -4.36 5.93
CA ALA A 23 -5.58 -4.55 4.49
C ALA A 23 -5.49 -6.04 4.14
N GLU A 24 -5.87 -6.37 2.91
CA GLU A 24 -5.73 -7.72 2.35
C GLU A 24 -4.27 -8.01 2.01
N ARG A 25 -3.42 -8.17 3.04
CA ARG A 25 -1.99 -8.46 2.89
C ARG A 25 -1.61 -9.69 3.72
N PHE A 26 -0.69 -10.47 3.20
CA PHE A 26 -0.04 -11.55 3.95
C PHE A 26 1.45 -11.61 3.69
N GLU A 27 2.16 -12.18 4.66
CA GLU A 27 3.56 -12.56 4.53
C GLU A 27 3.76 -14.01 4.95
N MET A 28 4.64 -14.71 4.23
CA MET A 28 5.07 -16.05 4.57
C MET A 28 6.43 -15.99 5.24
N TYR A 29 6.53 -16.66 6.39
CA TYR A 29 7.77 -16.78 7.15
C TYR A 29 8.11 -18.25 7.35
N VAL A 30 9.40 -18.59 7.23
CA VAL A 30 9.96 -19.90 7.56
C VAL A 30 11.22 -19.70 8.38
N CYS A 31 11.31 -20.38 9.53
CA CYS A 31 12.43 -20.23 10.47
C CYS A 31 12.72 -18.76 10.87
N GLY A 32 11.67 -17.92 10.93
CA GLY A 32 11.81 -16.50 11.26
C GLY A 32 12.24 -15.59 10.10
N VAL A 33 12.47 -16.14 8.91
CA VAL A 33 12.83 -15.37 7.69
C VAL A 33 11.61 -15.16 6.82
N GLU A 34 11.37 -13.94 6.37
CA GLU A 34 10.34 -13.62 5.39
C GLU A 34 10.72 -14.20 4.03
N LEU A 35 9.83 -15.02 3.47
CA LEU A 35 10.02 -15.64 2.15
C LEU A 35 9.16 -15.00 1.06
N CYS A 36 8.00 -14.46 1.42
CA CYS A 36 7.18 -13.70 0.47
C CYS A 36 6.24 -12.73 1.18
N ASN A 37 5.83 -11.73 0.40
CA ASN A 37 4.80 -10.76 0.70
C ASN A 37 3.85 -10.71 -0.50
N ALA A 38 2.54 -10.69 -0.23
CA ALA A 38 1.53 -10.51 -1.27
C ALA A 38 0.29 -9.85 -0.70
N PHE A 39 -0.46 -9.17 -1.56
CA PHE A 39 -1.65 -8.42 -1.18
C PHE A 39 -2.68 -8.34 -2.30
N GLY A 40 -3.92 -8.07 -1.95
CA GLY A 40 -4.91 -7.56 -2.90
C GLY A 40 -4.50 -6.15 -3.31
N GLU A 41 -4.35 -5.92 -4.61
CA GLU A 41 -3.85 -4.66 -5.16
C GLU A 41 -4.83 -3.51 -4.92
N LEU A 42 -4.32 -2.35 -4.51
CA LEU A 42 -5.09 -1.12 -4.47
C LEU A 42 -5.21 -0.54 -5.89
N THR A 43 -6.37 -0.70 -6.51
CA THR A 43 -6.66 -0.21 -7.87
C THR A 43 -7.31 1.17 -7.91
N ASP A 44 -7.77 1.70 -6.76
CA ASP A 44 -8.34 3.05 -6.65
C ASP A 44 -7.23 4.11 -6.68
N ALA A 45 -7.12 4.81 -7.82
CA ALA A 45 -6.13 5.85 -8.05
C ALA A 45 -6.24 7.03 -7.05
N ALA A 46 -7.45 7.40 -6.63
CA ALA A 46 -7.66 8.52 -5.71
C ALA A 46 -7.18 8.17 -4.29
N GLU A 47 -7.49 6.97 -3.82
CA GLU A 47 -6.98 6.45 -2.55
C GLU A 47 -5.45 6.26 -2.61
N GLN A 48 -4.91 5.74 -3.72
CA GLN A 48 -3.47 5.57 -3.89
C GLN A 48 -2.73 6.92 -3.88
N ARG A 49 -3.27 7.94 -4.55
CA ARG A 49 -2.76 9.31 -4.53
C ARG A 49 -2.74 9.89 -3.12
N LYS A 50 -3.80 9.66 -2.34
CA LYS A 50 -3.88 10.12 -0.95
C LYS A 50 -2.76 9.49 -0.11
N ARG A 51 -2.57 8.18 -0.21
CA ARG A 51 -1.53 7.46 0.54
C ARG A 51 -0.12 7.92 0.18
N PHE A 52 0.17 8.10 -1.10
CA PHE A 52 1.47 8.63 -1.51
C PHE A 52 1.74 10.02 -0.96
N LYS A 53 0.74 10.91 -0.91
CA LYS A 53 0.91 12.23 -0.30
C LYS A 53 1.22 12.12 1.20
N GLU A 54 0.47 11.31 1.93
CA GLU A 54 0.67 11.09 3.36
C GLU A 54 2.07 10.49 3.66
N GLU A 55 2.51 9.50 2.89
CA GLU A 55 3.86 8.93 3.03
C GLU A 55 4.96 9.95 2.74
N MET A 56 4.77 10.81 1.74
CA MET A 56 5.74 11.87 1.42
C MET A 56 5.78 12.98 2.47
N ASP A 57 4.65 13.27 3.13
CA ASP A 57 4.60 14.19 4.26
C ASP A 57 5.37 13.62 5.46
N ILE A 58 5.16 12.34 5.78
CA ILE A 58 5.91 11.62 6.82
C ILE A 58 7.42 11.58 6.49
N LYS A 59 7.77 11.29 5.23
CA LYS A 59 9.19 11.21 4.83
C LYS A 59 9.88 12.56 4.93
N GLN A 60 9.19 13.64 4.58
CA GLN A 60 9.70 15.00 4.74
C GLN A 60 9.91 15.35 6.22
N GLU A 61 8.98 14.97 7.09
CA GLU A 61 9.09 15.22 8.54
C GLU A 61 10.26 14.44 9.18
N LEU A 62 10.38 13.15 8.84
CA LEU A 62 11.37 12.27 9.46
C LEU A 62 12.78 12.44 8.89
N TYR A 63 12.90 12.68 7.58
CA TYR A 63 14.18 12.61 6.86
C TYR A 63 14.52 13.90 6.11
N GLY A 64 13.63 14.88 6.06
CA GLY A 64 13.84 16.11 5.29
C GLY A 64 13.80 15.89 3.77
N GLU A 65 13.30 14.74 3.31
CA GLU A 65 13.24 14.36 1.90
C GLU A 65 11.80 14.19 1.41
N ARG A 66 11.51 14.74 0.23
CA ARG A 66 10.25 14.55 -0.48
C ARG A 66 10.49 14.15 -1.92
N TYR A 67 9.94 13.00 -2.30
CA TYR A 67 9.98 12.52 -3.67
C TYR A 67 8.72 13.00 -4.41
N PRO A 68 8.81 13.23 -5.73
CA PRO A 68 7.63 13.44 -6.53
C PRO A 68 6.73 12.20 -6.48
N VAL A 69 5.42 12.43 -6.48
CA VAL A 69 4.45 11.36 -6.68
C VAL A 69 4.52 10.91 -8.13
N ASP A 70 4.44 9.61 -8.38
CA ASP A 70 4.42 9.04 -9.72
C ASP A 70 3.05 9.26 -10.37
N GLU A 71 2.93 10.36 -11.12
CA GLU A 71 1.70 10.71 -11.82
C GLU A 71 1.39 9.75 -12.98
N ASP A 72 2.41 9.15 -13.60
CA ASP A 72 2.20 8.20 -14.70
C ASP A 72 1.56 6.90 -14.18
N PHE A 73 2.01 6.42 -13.02
CA PHE A 73 1.38 5.29 -12.33
C PHE A 73 -0.07 5.59 -11.91
N LEU A 74 -0.33 6.77 -11.35
CA LEU A 74 -1.70 7.15 -10.97
C LEU A 74 -2.61 7.27 -12.19
N ASN A 75 -2.13 7.86 -13.27
CA ASN A 75 -2.85 7.91 -14.54
C ASN A 75 -3.13 6.49 -15.06
N ALA A 76 -2.16 5.57 -14.99
CA ALA A 76 -2.37 4.19 -15.40
C ALA A 76 -3.46 3.49 -14.57
N LEU A 77 -3.51 3.72 -13.25
CA LEU A 77 -4.60 3.21 -12.40
C LEU A 77 -5.97 3.76 -12.80
N GLU A 78 -6.06 5.04 -13.18
CA GLU A 78 -7.31 5.66 -13.65
C GLU A 78 -7.84 5.04 -14.96
N HIS A 79 -6.95 4.53 -15.82
CA HIS A 79 -7.34 3.79 -17.04
C HIS A 79 -7.84 2.37 -16.74
N GLY A 80 -7.63 1.87 -15.52
CA GLY A 80 -8.13 0.61 -15.01
C GLY A 80 -7.08 -0.49 -14.93
N LEU A 81 -7.12 -1.23 -13.83
CA LEU A 81 -6.38 -2.48 -13.60
C LEU A 81 -7.41 -3.61 -13.42
N PRO A 82 -7.20 -4.82 -13.96
CA PRO A 82 -8.04 -5.97 -13.64
C PRO A 82 -7.99 -6.31 -12.14
N GLU A 83 -9.08 -6.88 -11.62
CA GLU A 83 -9.16 -7.40 -10.24
C GLU A 83 -8.53 -8.78 -10.06
#